data_AF-A0A8J2PN28-F1
#
_entry.id   AF-A0A8J2PN28-F1
#
_cell.length_a   1.000
_cell.length_b   1.000
_cell.length_c   1.000
_cell.angle_alpha   90.00
_cell.angle_beta   90.00
_cell.angle_gamma   90.00
#
_symmetry.space_group_name_H-M   'P 1'
#
loop_
_entity.id
_entity.type
_entity.pdbx_description
1 polymer ?
#
loop_
_entity_poly.entity_id
_entity_poly.type
_entity_poly.pdbx_seq_one_letter_code
_entity_poly.pdbx_strand_id
1 'polypeptide(L)'
;AFTEYKLWVKAFTWKNEGESSAPIIVKTDVRGPSPPKIVNISCLAEDALFIQWQRPGRFYNSIDFYYVDYRSEEWLDFEEVALPARSPLGDETVHGSF
;
A
#
# COMPACT_ATOMS: atom_id res chain seq x y z
N ALA A 1 11.34 -0.42 2.14
CA ALA A 1 12.16 -0.58 0.92
C ALA A 1 11.90 -1.99 0.43
N PHE A 2 11.75 -2.22 -0.86
CA PHE A 2 11.51 -3.56 -1.39
C PHE A 2 12.79 -4.00 -2.09
N THR A 3 13.63 -4.74 -1.36
CA THR A 3 14.94 -5.16 -1.86
C THR A 3 15.07 -6.66 -1.66
N GLU A 4 15.51 -7.34 -2.73
CA GLU A 4 15.80 -8.77 -2.70
C GLU A 4 17.24 -9.01 -2.22
N TYR A 5 17.39 -9.94 -1.28
CA TYR A 5 18.68 -10.34 -0.71
C TYR A 5 18.90 -11.83 -0.95
N LYS A 6 20.13 -12.17 -1.34
CA LYS A 6 20.64 -13.54 -1.32
C LYS A 6 21.54 -13.70 -0.10
N LEU A 7 21.15 -14.54 0.84
CA LEU A 7 21.85 -14.75 2.11
C LEU A 7 22.42 -16.16 2.19
N TRP A 8 23.66 -16.30 2.66
CA TRP A 8 24.26 -17.58 3.03
C TRP A 8 25.18 -17.37 4.22
N VAL A 9 25.43 -18.43 4.99
CA VAL A 9 26.29 -18.41 6.17
C VAL A 9 27.37 -19.47 6.05
N LYS A 10 28.54 -19.23 6.65
CA LYS A 10 29.63 -20.22 6.76
C LYS A 10 30.17 -20.21 8.19
N ALA A 11 30.60 -21.36 8.69
CA ALA A 11 31.21 -21.44 10.00
C ALA A 11 32.64 -20.88 9.96
N PHE A 12 33.03 -20.10 10.97
CA PHE A 12 34.40 -19.62 11.14
C PHE A 12 34.95 -20.14 12.47
N THR A 13 36.07 -20.85 12.45
CA THR A 13 36.77 -21.33 13.65
C THR A 13 38.21 -20.85 13.65
N TRP A 14 38.86 -20.89 14.82
CA TRP A 14 40.28 -20.49 14.95
C TRP A 14 41.22 -21.26 14.01
N LYS A 15 40.86 -22.49 13.62
CA LYS A 15 41.69 -23.37 12.81
C LYS A 15 41.38 -23.25 11.32
N ASN A 16 40.09 -23.21 10.95
CA ASN A 16 39.63 -23.17 9.56
C ASN A 16 38.23 -22.56 9.41
N GLU A 17 37.93 -22.18 8.18
CA GLU A 17 36.58 -21.85 7.72
C GLU A 17 35.87 -23.12 7.25
N GLY A 18 34.60 -23.29 7.64
CA GLY A 18 33.75 -24.37 7.17
C GLY A 18 33.07 -24.05 5.84
N GLU A 19 32.45 -25.07 5.25
CA GLU A 19 31.66 -24.93 4.03
C GLU A 19 30.48 -23.96 4.21
N SER A 20 30.12 -23.30 3.10
CA SER A 20 28.96 -22.39 3.08
C SER A 20 27.66 -23.18 3.06
N SER A 21 26.64 -22.64 3.72
CA SER A 21 25.26 -23.12 3.61
C SER A 21 24.73 -22.95 2.19
N ALA A 22 23.63 -23.64 1.89
CA ALA A 22 22.82 -23.27 0.73
C ALA A 22 22.32 -21.81 0.88
N PRO A 23 22.28 -21.03 -0.21
CA PRO A 23 21.77 -19.66 -0.15
C PRO A 23 20.24 -19.65 -0.09
N ILE A 24 19.70 -18.69 0.65
CA ILE A 24 18.27 -18.36 0.65
C ILE A 24 18.04 -17.02 -0.03
N ILE A 25 16.88 -16.86 -0.67
CA ILE A 25 16.45 -15.61 -1.30
C ILE A 25 15.28 -15.05 -0.49
N VAL A 26 15.43 -13.83 0.02
CA VAL A 26 14.42 -13.16 0.86
C VAL A 26 14.21 -11.73 0.40
N LYS A 27 13.01 -11.18 0.62
CA LYS A 27 12.67 -9.79 0.30
C LYS A 27 12.37 -9.03 1.58
N THR A 28 12.84 -7.79 1.68
CA THR A 28 12.53 -6.94 2.82
C THR A 28 11.09 -6.47 2.80
N ASP A 29 10.55 -6.22 3.99
CA ASP A 29 9.20 -5.68 4.14
C ASP A 29 9.07 -4.29 3.49
N VAL A 30 7.88 -4.03 2.97
CA VAL A 30 7.56 -2.75 2.34
C VAL A 30 7.33 -1.71 3.43
N ARG A 31 7.78 -0.48 3.16
CA ARG A 31 7.29 0.65 3.96
C ARG A 31 5.88 0.97 3.47
N GLY A 32 5.02 1.49 4.35
CA GLY A 32 3.73 2.04 3.92
C GLY A 32 3.89 3.08 2.79
N PRO A 33 2.90 3.18 1.89
CA PRO A 33 2.90 4.18 0.82
C PRO A 33 2.81 5.60 1.40
N SER A 34 3.16 6.61 0.61
CA SER A 34 2.80 7.99 0.92
C SER A 34 1.29 8.19 0.84
N PRO A 35 0.73 9.29 1.39
CA PRO A 35 -0.68 9.61 1.18
C PRO A 35 -1.03 9.71 -0.32
N PRO A 36 -2.22 9.27 -0.74
CA PRO A 36 -2.76 9.58 -2.06
C PRO A 36 -3.05 11.08 -2.16
N LYS A 37 -3.10 11.60 -3.39
CA LYS A 37 -3.43 13.00 -3.64
C LYS A 37 -4.86 13.12 -4.11
N ILE A 38 -5.72 13.77 -3.33
CA ILE A 38 -7.07 14.11 -3.78
C ILE A 38 -6.95 15.13 -4.91
N VAL A 39 -7.62 14.87 -6.03
CA VAL A 39 -7.60 15.72 -7.23
C VAL A 39 -8.95 16.34 -7.54
N ASN A 40 -10.05 15.72 -7.11
CA ASN A 40 -11.38 16.27 -7.27
C ASN A 40 -12.30 15.79 -6.14
N ILE A 41 -13.18 16.69 -5.69
CA ILE A 41 -14.31 16.39 -4.82
C ILE A 41 -15.49 17.19 -5.35
N SER A 42 -16.62 16.52 -5.58
CA SER A 42 -17.85 17.18 -5.99
C SER A 42 -19.08 16.53 -5.39
N CYS A 43 -20.09 17.33 -5.07
CA CYS A 43 -21.40 16.84 -4.68
C CYS A 43 -22.16 16.36 -5.92
N LEU A 44 -22.57 15.09 -5.94
CA LEU A 44 -23.40 14.50 -6.99
C LEU A 44 -24.89 14.64 -6.67
N ALA A 45 -25.26 14.44 -5.39
CA ALA A 45 -26.62 14.56 -4.85
C ALA A 45 -26.57 14.89 -3.35
N GLU A 46 -27.72 15.14 -2.71
CA GLU A 46 -27.79 15.45 -1.26
C GLU A 46 -27.15 14.38 -0.37
N ASP A 47 -27.18 13.12 -0.81
CA ASP A 47 -26.63 11.95 -0.14
C ASP A 47 -25.50 11.29 -0.94
N ALA A 48 -24.94 11.98 -1.95
CA ALA A 48 -23.91 11.40 -2.82
C ALA A 48 -22.72 12.33 -3.07
N LEU A 49 -21.52 11.88 -2.68
CA LEU A 49 -20.24 12.55 -2.98
C LEU A 49 -19.44 11.79 -4.02
N PHE A 50 -18.83 12.53 -4.95
CA PHE A 50 -17.80 12.03 -5.85
C PHE A 50 -16.42 12.45 -5.36
N ILE A 51 -15.55 11.47 -5.16
CA ILE A 51 -14.17 11.70 -4.74
C ILE A 51 -13.23 11.03 -5.75
N GLN A 52 -12.25 11.80 -6.20
CA GLN A 52 -11.21 11.37 -7.12
C GLN A 52 -9.83 11.61 -6.51
N TRP A 53 -8.97 10.59 -6.51
CA TRP A 53 -7.59 10.69 -6.06
C TRP A 53 -6.61 10.06 -7.04
N GLN A 54 -5.37 10.54 -6.98
CA GLN A 54 -4.22 9.95 -7.64
C GLN A 54 -3.47 9.03 -6.70
N ARG A 55 -2.80 8.04 -7.29
CA ARG A 55 -1.94 7.11 -6.55
C ARG A 55 -0.85 7.85 -5.75
N PRO A 56 -0.44 7.30 -4.60
CA PRO A 56 0.73 7.77 -3.86
C PRO A 56 1.97 7.96 -4.74
N GLY A 57 2.64 9.11 -4.63
CA GLY A 57 3.88 9.35 -5.35
C GLY A 57 5.04 8.42 -4.92
N ARG A 58 4.97 7.87 -3.70
CA ARG A 58 5.93 6.87 -3.20
C ARG A 58 5.18 5.65 -2.66
N PHE A 59 5.31 4.53 -3.33
CA PHE A 59 4.87 3.22 -2.84
C PHE A 59 5.89 2.17 -3.23
N TYR A 60 5.78 0.98 -2.64
CA TYR A 60 6.69 -0.12 -2.92
C TYR A 60 5.87 -1.31 -3.42
N ASN A 61 6.19 -1.79 -4.62
CA ASN A 61 5.50 -2.90 -5.30
C ASN A 61 4.07 -2.59 -5.78
N SER A 62 3.05 -2.74 -4.94
CA SER A 62 1.64 -2.52 -5.30
C SER A 62 0.89 -1.75 -4.23
N ILE A 63 -0.18 -1.07 -4.63
CA ILE A 63 -1.25 -0.64 -3.72
C ILE A 63 -2.36 -1.66 -3.85
N ASP A 64 -2.84 -2.16 -2.72
CA ASP A 64 -3.87 -3.21 -2.69
C ASP A 64 -5.24 -2.61 -2.34
N PHE A 65 -5.28 -1.65 -1.41
CA PHE A 65 -6.50 -0.97 -0.95
C PHE A 65 -6.29 0.52 -0.71
N TYR A 66 -7.38 1.27 -0.83
CA TYR A 66 -7.58 2.62 -0.29
C TYR A 66 -8.62 2.55 0.82
N TYR A 67 -8.38 3.25 1.92
CA TYR A 67 -9.34 3.39 3.00
C TYR A 67 -9.86 4.83 2.99
N VAL A 68 -11.17 4.99 3.03
CA VAL A 68 -11.85 6.29 3.07
C VAL A 68 -12.63 6.36 4.36
N ASP A 69 -12.21 7.25 5.25
CA ASP A 69 -12.92 7.57 6.48
C ASP A 69 -13.80 8.80 6.26
N TYR A 70 -15.09 8.68 6.55
CA TYR A 70 -16.04 9.79 6.53
C TYR A 70 -16.91 9.81 7.77
N ARG A 71 -17.48 10.97 8.08
CA ARG A 71 -18.44 11.17 9.16
C ARG A 71 -19.29 12.39 8.89
N SER A 72 -20.47 12.46 9.50
CA SER A 72 -21.20 13.74 9.58
C SER A 72 -20.54 14.66 10.61
N GLU A 73 -20.89 15.95 10.60
CA GLU A 73 -20.41 16.88 11.62
C GLU A 73 -21.00 16.62 13.01
N GLU A 74 -22.15 15.94 13.07
CA GLU A 74 -22.90 15.68 14.31
C GLU A 74 -22.34 14.47 15.08
N TRP A 75 -21.69 13.54 14.38
CA TRP A 75 -21.14 12.32 14.96
C TRP A 75 -19.62 12.41 15.10
N LEU A 76 -19.09 11.91 16.21
CA LEU A 76 -17.63 11.90 16.44
C LEU A 76 -16.93 10.73 15.76
N ASP A 77 -17.64 9.63 15.58
CA ASP A 77 -17.12 8.38 15.03
C ASP A 77 -17.06 8.44 13.50
N PHE A 78 -16.01 7.86 12.94
CA PHE A 78 -15.84 7.70 11.50
C PHE A 78 -16.37 6.35 11.04
N GLU A 79 -16.99 6.36 9.87
CA GLU A 79 -17.25 5.18 9.07
C GLU A 79 -16.09 5.00 8.07
N GLU A 80 -15.53 3.79 7.99
CA GLU A 80 -14.44 3.45 7.08
C GLU A 80 -14.96 2.60 5.93
N VAL A 81 -14.57 2.94 4.70
CA VAL A 81 -14.81 2.11 3.52
C VAL A 81 -13.49 1.72 2.88
N ALA A 82 -13.29 0.41 2.69
CA ALA A 82 -12.14 -0.15 2.01
C ALA A 82 -12.43 -0.37 0.52
N LEU A 83 -11.66 0.29 -0.34
CA LEU A 83 -11.77 0.24 -1.79
C LEU A 83 -10.56 -0.50 -2.39
N PRO A 84 -10.74 -1.57 -3.18
CA PRO A 84 -9.64 -2.25 -3.84
C PRO A 84 -8.97 -1.33 -4.88
N ALA A 85 -7.64 -1.24 -4.85
CA ALA A 85 -6.87 -0.36 -5.73
C ALA A 85 -6.74 -0.86 -7.18
N ARG A 86 -7.20 -2.08 -7.46
CA ARG A 86 -7.33 -2.65 -8.80
C ARG A 86 -8.80 -2.70 -9.16
N SER A 87 -9.23 -1.79 -10.03
CA SER A 87 -10.54 -1.88 -10.67
C SER A 87 -10.52 -3.01 -11.72
N PRO A 88 -11.56 -3.87 -11.82
CA PRO A 88 -11.72 -4.81 -12.92
C PRO A 88 -11.80 -4.11 -14.31
N LEU A 89 -12.07 -2.80 -14.33
CA LEU A 89 -12.33 -2.01 -15.54
C LEU A 89 -11.13 -1.15 -16.01
N GLY A 90 -9.97 -1.25 -15.36
CA GLY A 90 -8.71 -0.68 -15.87
C GLY A 90 -8.57 0.85 -15.82
N ASP A 91 -9.49 1.59 -15.19
CA ASP A 91 -9.29 3.02 -14.90
C ASP A 91 -8.27 3.17 -13.76
N GLU A 92 -7.22 3.97 -14.00
CA GLU A 92 -6.19 4.34 -13.01
C GLU A 92 -6.74 5.27 -11.91
N THR A 93 -7.96 5.76 -12.11
CA THR A 93 -8.73 6.57 -11.18
C THR A 93 -9.68 5.68 -10.38
N VAL A 94 -9.47 5.59 -9.07
CA VAL A 94 -10.45 4.95 -8.19
C VAL A 94 -11.48 6.02 -7.84
N HIS A 95 -12.74 5.76 -8.20
CA HIS A 95 -13.88 6.62 -7.91
C HIS A 95 -14.56 6.08 -6.65
N GLY A 96 -14.66 6.92 -5.62
CA GLY A 96 -15.54 6.67 -4.48
C GLY A 96 -16.85 7.40 -4.69
N SER A 97 -17.96 6.67 -4.68
CA SER A 97 -19.31 7.22 -4.55
C SER A 97 -19.85 6.78 -3.19
N PHE A 98 -20.15 7.75 -2.34
CA PHE A 98 -20.70 7.56 -0.99
C PHE A 98 -21.99 8.33 -0.91
#